data_AF-A0A162K5U9-F1
#
_entry.id   AF-A0A162K5U9-F1
#
_cell.length_a   1.000
_cell.length_b   1.000
_cell.length_c   1.000
_cell.angle_alpha   90.00
_cell.angle_beta   90.00
_cell.angle_gamma   90.00
#
_symmetry.space_group_name_H-M   'P 1'
#
loop_
_entity.id
_entity.type
_entity.pdbx_description
1 polymer ?
#
loop_
_entity_poly.entity_id
_entity_poly.type
_entity_poly.pdbx_seq_one_letter_code
_entity_poly.pdbx_strand_id
1 'polypeptide(L)' 'MSADINKDGVIKLDDLAIVAYYFAKDSTSAEWATYKIADMNGDNMIDIVDLAYIAIRILE' A
#
# COMPACT_ATOMS: atom_id res chain seq x y z
N MET A 1 -5.03 -2.40 7.35
CA MET A 1 -3.81 -3.25 7.31
C MET A 1 -2.73 -2.68 8.25
N SER A 2 -1.69 -3.45 8.59
CA SER A 2 -0.45 -2.85 9.13
C SER A 2 0.22 -1.99 8.04
N ALA A 3 0.81 -0.85 8.39
CA ALA A 3 1.61 -0.05 7.46
C ALA A 3 3.02 -0.65 7.21
N ASP A 4 3.44 -1.60 8.04
CA ASP A 4 4.59 -2.48 7.75
C ASP A 4 4.13 -3.56 6.76
N ILE A 5 4.24 -3.24 5.47
CA ILE A 5 3.70 -4.06 4.37
C ILE A 5 4.68 -5.16 3.97
N ASN A 6 5.99 -4.92 4.14
CA ASN A 6 7.03 -5.91 3.86
C ASN A 6 7.31 -6.85 5.06
N LYS A 7 6.75 -6.55 6.24
CA LYS A 7 6.83 -7.32 7.49
C LYS A 7 8.25 -7.41 8.06
N ASP A 8 9.04 -6.37 7.87
CA ASP A 8 10.40 -6.29 8.43
C ASP A 8 10.45 -5.72 9.86
N GLY A 9 9.30 -5.30 10.39
CA GLY A 9 9.14 -4.76 11.73
C GLY A 9 9.40 -3.26 11.84
N VAL A 10 9.67 -2.56 10.74
CA VAL A 10 9.95 -1.12 10.72
C VAL A 10 9.16 -0.45 9.60
N ILE A 11 8.30 0.51 9.95
CA ILE A 11 7.56 1.31 8.97
C ILE A 11 8.48 2.39 8.38
N LYS A 12 8.81 2.29 7.09
CA LYS A 12 9.78 3.21 6.42
C LYS A 12 9.50 3.35 4.92
N LEU A 13 10.45 3.99 4.22
CA LEU A 13 10.37 4.27 2.78
C LEU A 13 10.12 3.02 1.92
N ASP A 14 10.65 1.86 2.31
CA ASP A 14 10.48 0.62 1.56
C ASP A 14 9.02 0.15 1.54
N ASP A 15 8.24 0.41 2.61
CA ASP A 15 6.80 0.11 2.64
C ASP A 15 6.02 1.04 1.70
N LEU A 16 6.37 2.33 1.72
CA LEU A 16 5.77 3.33 0.84
C LEU A 16 6.05 3.00 -0.63
N ALA A 17 7.26 2.49 -0.92
CA ALA A 17 7.66 2.09 -2.26
C ALA A 17 6.81 0.92 -2.81
N ILE A 18 6.37 0.00 -1.95
CA ILE A 18 5.49 -1.11 -2.38
C ILE A 18 4.12 -0.59 -2.83
N VAL A 19 3.55 0.39 -2.11
CA VAL A 19 2.29 1.03 -2.52
C VAL A 19 2.48 1.80 -3.83
N ALA A 20 3.57 2.57 -3.95
CA ALA A 20 3.89 3.32 -5.18
C ALA A 20 4.08 2.40 -6.39
N TYR A 21 4.67 1.21 -6.21
CA TYR A 21 4.87 0.23 -7.27
C TYR A 21 3.56 -0.28 -7.88
N TYR A 22 2.50 -0.41 -7.06
CA TYR A 22 1.18 -0.85 -7.50
C TYR A 22 0.18 0.28 -7.75
N PHE A 23 0.63 1.53 -7.77
CA PHE A 23 -0.23 2.70 -7.95
C PHE A 23 -1.11 2.62 -9.21
N ALA A 24 -2.36 3.08 -9.08
CA ALA A 24 -3.40 3.07 -10.11
C ALA A 24 -3.84 1.68 -10.59
N LYS A 25 -3.59 0.62 -9.80
CA LYS A 25 -4.22 -0.70 -9.97
C LYS A 25 -5.49 -0.78 -9.13
N ASP A 26 -6.44 -1.57 -9.59
CA ASP A 26 -7.72 -1.78 -8.92
C ASP A 26 -8.18 -3.24 -9.00
N SER A 27 -9.29 -3.53 -8.31
CA SER A 27 -9.91 -4.86 -8.26
C SER A 27 -10.41 -5.44 -9.58
N THR A 28 -10.48 -4.64 -10.65
CA THR A 28 -10.84 -5.14 -11.99
C THR A 28 -9.64 -5.80 -12.69
N SER A 29 -8.43 -5.59 -12.18
CA SER A 29 -7.21 -6.19 -12.71
C SER A 29 -7.21 -7.72 -12.53
N ALA A 30 -6.85 -8.47 -13.58
CA ALA A 30 -6.70 -9.93 -13.50
C ALA A 30 -5.71 -10.38 -12.41
N GLU A 31 -4.71 -9.54 -12.13
CA GLU A 31 -3.66 -9.76 -11.13
C GLU A 31 -3.97 -9.11 -9.76
N TRP A 32 -5.24 -8.76 -9.48
CA TRP A 32 -5.61 -8.08 -8.23
C TRP A 32 -5.16 -8.83 -6.97
N ALA A 33 -5.15 -10.16 -7.01
CA ALA A 33 -4.66 -10.98 -5.89
C ALA A 33 -3.21 -10.65 -5.49
N THR A 34 -2.40 -10.21 -6.44
CA THR A 34 -1.01 -9.76 -6.25
C THR A 34 -0.97 -8.31 -5.74
N TYR A 35 -1.81 -7.43 -6.28
CA TYR A 35 -1.74 -5.99 -6.03
C TYR A 35 -2.38 -5.58 -4.71
N LYS A 36 -3.46 -6.26 -4.30
CA LYS A 36 -4.29 -5.90 -3.14
C LYS A 36 -3.55 -5.79 -1.80
N ILE A 37 -2.29 -6.23 -1.73
CA ILE A 37 -1.44 -6.00 -0.56
C ILE A 37 -1.21 -4.51 -0.31
N ALA A 38 -1.22 -3.69 -1.37
CA ALA A 38 -1.00 -2.25 -1.34
C ALA A 38 -2.30 -1.41 -1.27
N ASP A 39 -3.48 -2.05 -1.25
CA ASP A 39 -4.76 -1.42 -0.95
C ASP A 39 -4.90 -1.31 0.57
N MET A 40 -4.44 -0.19 1.12
CA MET A 40 -4.24 0.01 2.55
C MET A 40 -5.52 0.43 3.26
N ASN A 41 -6.41 1.12 2.55
CA ASN A 41 -7.69 1.59 3.06
C ASN A 41 -8.86 0.61 2.77
N GLY A 42 -8.66 -0.38 1.89
CA GLY A 42 -9.63 -1.42 1.54
C GLY A 42 -10.73 -0.95 0.58
N ASP A 43 -10.49 0.08 -0.22
CA ASP A 43 -11.50 0.64 -1.15
C ASP A 43 -11.49 -0.01 -2.55
N ASN A 44 -10.61 -0.98 -2.76
CA ASN A 44 -10.40 -1.70 -4.02
C ASN A 44 -9.71 -0.90 -5.13
N MET A 45 -9.06 0.19 -4.78
CA MET A 45 -8.17 1.00 -5.61
C MET A 45 -6.83 1.14 -4.88
N ILE A 46 -5.73 1.29 -5.62
CA ILE A 46 -4.43 1.65 -5.05
C ILE A 46 -4.12 3.07 -5.50
N ASP A 47 -4.31 4.05 -4.61
CA ASP A 47 -4.20 5.46 -4.95
C ASP A 47 -3.44 6.31 -3.91
N ILE A 48 -3.69 7.61 -3.93
CA ILE A 48 -3.01 8.56 -3.05
C ILE A 48 -3.40 8.38 -1.58
N VAL A 49 -4.58 7.83 -1.29
CA VAL A 49 -5.04 7.56 0.07
C VAL A 49 -4.20 6.44 0.68
N ASP A 50 -3.82 5.44 -0.10
CA ASP A 50 -2.95 4.34 0.36
C ASP A 50 -1.51 4.81 0.59
N LEU A 51 -0.99 5.65 -0.31
CA LEU A 51 0.31 6.29 -0.12
C LEU A 51 0.33 7.15 1.16
N ALA A 52 -0.72 7.96 1.37
CA ALA A 52 -0.86 8.79 2.55
C ALA A 52 -0.97 7.94 3.83
N TYR A 53 -1.65 6.79 3.77
CA TYR A 53 -1.78 5.87 4.89
C TYR A 53 -0.40 5.43 5.41
N ILE A 54 0.53 5.05 4.53
CA ILE A 54 1.89 4.69 4.92
C ILE A 54 2.68 5.93 5.36
N ALA A 55 2.65 7.00 4.56
CA ALA A 55 3.47 8.19 4.80
C ALA A 55 3.21 8.85 6.16
N ILE A 56 1.95 8.88 6.63
CA ILE A 56 1.60 9.43 7.95
C ILE A 56 2.21 8.57 9.06
N ARG A 57 2.23 7.24 8.92
CA ARG A 57 2.78 6.32 9.93
C ARG A 57 4.30 6.36 10.02
N ILE A 58 5.00 6.79 8.96
CA ILE A 58 6.45 7.02 8.99
C ILE A 58 6.80 8.22 9.90
N LEU A 59 5.87 9.17 10.07
CA LEU A 59 6.08 10.39 10.86
C LEU A 59 5.67 10.25 12.33
N GLU A 60 5.00 9.15 12.70
CA GLU A 60 4.57 8.83 14.07
C GLU A 60 5.70 8.16 14.87
#